data_AF-A0A544U7N4-F1
#
_entry.id   AF-A0A544U7N4-F1
#
_cell.length_a   1.000
_cell.length_b   1.000
_cell.length_c   1.000
_cell.angle_alpha   90.00
_cell.angle_beta   90.00
_cell.angle_gamma   90.00
#
_symmetry.space_group_name_H-M   'P 1'
#
loop_
_entity.id
_entity.type
_entity.pdbx_description
1 polymer ?
#
loop_
_entity_poly.entity_id
_entity_poly.type
_entity_poly.pdbx_seq_one_letter_code
_entity_poly.pdbx_strand_id
1 'polypeptide(L)'
;MQHKLALFFIVIFRRKSFPFVECWYDEGEVNKMLLNEQKLSMLNHVIDLAEIRQREYDSEDHSISTSDIEGILKILKSDDNKKFREIEKKMFDYLMSLTFDDVKFIQTVMYIGRDESFDEDISAEQLYDEKFNSLSWQSQEIESNMIIEKMPLADYLRRGIELIKSKQFQ
;
A
#
# COMPACT_ATOMS: atom_id res chain seq x y z
N MET A 1 65.18 12.27 -28.67
CA MET A 1 66.39 11.74 -28.02
C MET A 1 66.13 11.70 -26.52
N GLN A 2 66.12 10.48 -25.97
CA GLN A 2 66.47 10.12 -24.58
C GLN A 2 65.84 10.87 -23.40
N HIS A 3 65.03 10.10 -22.67
CA HIS A 3 65.02 9.91 -21.22
C HIS A 3 65.20 11.12 -20.30
N LYS A 4 64.18 11.37 -19.48
CA LYS A 4 64.40 11.70 -18.06
C LYS A 4 63.64 10.72 -17.19
N LEU A 5 64.42 10.03 -16.37
CA LEU A 5 64.03 9.09 -15.34
C LEU A 5 64.15 9.82 -13.99
N ALA A 6 63.28 9.40 -13.06
CA ALA A 6 63.42 9.47 -11.60
C ALA A 6 63.12 10.85 -10.95
N LEU A 7 62.55 10.98 -9.74
CA LEU A 7 62.39 10.06 -8.62
C LEU A 7 61.19 10.50 -7.74
N PHE A 8 60.63 9.51 -7.06
CA PHE A 8 59.75 9.49 -5.90
C PHE A 8 59.63 10.75 -5.02
N PHE A 9 58.39 11.12 -4.71
CA PHE A 9 57.98 11.41 -3.34
C PHE A 9 56.72 10.60 -3.02
N ILE A 10 56.86 9.66 -2.09
CA ILE A 10 55.75 9.03 -1.37
C ILE A 10 55.28 10.06 -0.34
N VAL A 11 54.06 10.55 -0.50
CA VAL A 11 53.28 11.09 0.63
C VAL A 11 52.05 10.21 0.74
N ILE A 12 52.06 9.37 1.78
CA ILE A 12 50.92 8.58 2.21
C ILE A 12 49.93 9.56 2.85
N PHE A 13 48.80 9.80 2.21
CA PHE A 13 47.60 10.27 2.90
C PHE A 13 46.43 9.35 2.59
N ARG A 14 46.11 8.52 3.58
CA ARG A 14 44.89 7.72 3.62
C ARG A 14 43.68 8.64 3.67
N ARG A 15 42.80 8.54 2.68
CA ARG A 15 41.34 8.49 2.92
C ARG A 15 40.71 7.70 1.76
N LYS A 16 39.90 6.72 2.15
CA LYS A 16 39.18 5.81 1.25
C LYS A 16 38.25 6.64 0.36
N SER A 17 38.59 6.78 -0.92
CA SER A 17 37.62 7.16 -1.94
C SER A 17 36.86 5.91 -2.32
N PHE A 18 35.60 5.85 -1.93
CA PHE A 18 34.65 4.85 -2.40
C PHE A 18 34.55 4.93 -3.93
N PRO A 19 34.53 3.79 -4.65
CA PRO A 19 34.16 3.80 -6.05
C PRO A 19 32.68 4.19 -6.15
N PHE A 20 32.44 5.34 -6.76
CA PHE A 20 31.16 5.78 -7.27
C PHE A 20 30.71 4.75 -8.32
N VAL A 21 29.78 3.88 -7.92
CA VAL A 21 29.12 2.95 -8.84
C VAL A 21 28.05 3.77 -9.56
N GLU A 22 28.35 4.15 -10.80
CA GLU A 22 27.32 4.56 -11.76
C GLU A 22 26.41 3.35 -11.97
N CYS A 23 25.28 3.36 -11.28
CA CYS A 23 24.19 2.43 -11.55
C CYS A 23 23.52 2.95 -12.82
N TRP A 24 23.96 2.44 -13.97
CA TRP A 24 23.23 2.56 -15.21
C TRP A 24 21.91 1.78 -15.03
N TYR A 25 20.84 2.50 -14.66
CA TYR A 25 19.50 1.98 -14.82
C TYR A 25 19.19 2.06 -16.32
N ASP A 26 19.12 0.88 -16.93
CA ASP A 26 18.73 0.67 -18.31
C ASP A 26 17.30 1.25 -18.49
N GLU A 27 17.19 2.32 -19.28
CA GLU A 27 15.92 2.94 -19.70
C GLU A 27 15.22 2.02 -20.70
N GLY A 28 14.72 0.88 -20.20
CA GLY A 28 13.69 0.12 -20.86
C GLY A 28 12.34 0.74 -20.50
N GLU A 29 11.86 1.68 -21.33
CA GLU A 29 10.51 2.24 -21.28
C GLU A 29 9.45 1.14 -21.48
N VAL A 30 9.23 0.32 -20.45
CA VAL A 30 7.98 -0.37 -20.25
C VAL A 30 7.07 0.69 -19.65
N ASN A 31 6.23 1.28 -20.50
CA ASN A 31 5.14 2.20 -20.15
C ASN A 31 4.67 1.94 -18.70
N LYS A 32 5.15 2.76 -17.75
CA LYS A 32 5.05 2.50 -16.30
C LYS A 32 3.65 2.89 -15.84
N MET A 33 2.64 2.21 -16.39
CA MET A 33 1.26 2.38 -15.98
C MET A 33 1.16 2.10 -14.48
N LEU A 34 0.72 3.10 -13.73
CA LEU A 34 0.51 3.02 -12.29
C LEU A 34 -0.39 1.83 -11.94
N LEU A 35 -1.43 1.58 -12.75
CA LEU A 35 -2.26 0.39 -12.71
C LEU A 35 -1.90 -0.57 -13.85
N ASN A 36 -1.09 -1.58 -13.54
CA ASN A 36 -0.90 -2.75 -14.41
C ASN A 36 -1.78 -3.93 -13.96
N GLU A 37 -1.77 -5.02 -14.73
CA GLU A 37 -2.59 -6.21 -14.46
C GLU A 37 -2.32 -6.83 -13.08
N GLN A 38 -1.05 -6.87 -12.66
CA GLN A 38 -0.66 -7.42 -11.35
C GLN A 38 -1.23 -6.56 -10.22
N LYS A 39 -1.08 -5.23 -10.30
CA LYS A 39 -1.61 -4.30 -9.29
C LYS A 39 -3.14 -4.35 -9.23
N LEU A 40 -3.81 -4.45 -10.38
CA LEU A 40 -5.27 -4.61 -10.44
C LEU A 40 -5.74 -5.93 -9.83
N SER A 41 -5.07 -7.04 -10.14
CA SER A 41 -5.40 -8.35 -9.55
C SER A 41 -5.26 -8.33 -8.03
N MET A 42 -4.22 -7.68 -7.53
CA MET A 42 -3.99 -7.52 -6.09
C MET A 42 -5.09 -6.67 -5.44
N LEU A 43 -5.42 -5.52 -6.01
CA LEU A 43 -6.49 -4.65 -5.49
C LEU A 43 -7.85 -5.36 -5.50
N ASN A 44 -8.18 -6.08 -6.57
CA ASN A 44 -9.43 -6.83 -6.67
C ASN A 44 -9.53 -7.92 -5.59
N HIS A 45 -8.43 -8.59 -5.27
CA HIS A 45 -8.44 -9.58 -4.18
C HIS A 45 -8.75 -8.95 -2.82
N VAL A 46 -8.20 -7.76 -2.54
CA VAL A 46 -8.52 -7.01 -1.31
C VAL A 46 -9.98 -6.55 -1.32
N ILE A 47 -10.49 -6.10 -2.48
CA ILE A 47 -11.90 -5.72 -2.64
C ILE A 47 -12.81 -6.90 -2.33
N ASP A 48 -12.55 -8.09 -2.87
CA ASP A 48 -13.37 -9.29 -2.64
C ASP A 48 -13.44 -9.64 -1.14
N LEU A 49 -12.30 -9.60 -0.44
CA LEU A 49 -12.23 -9.83 1.00
C LEU A 49 -12.97 -8.74 1.79
N ALA A 50 -12.82 -7.48 1.38
CA ALA A 50 -13.49 -6.34 2.01
C ALA A 50 -15.01 -6.41 1.87
N GLU A 51 -15.53 -6.87 0.72
CA GLU A 51 -16.98 -7.05 0.52
C GLU A 51 -17.56 -8.20 1.32
N ILE A 52 -16.82 -9.31 1.46
CA ILE A 52 -17.22 -10.39 2.35
C ILE A 52 -17.31 -9.84 3.78
N ARG A 53 -16.28 -9.13 4.24
CA ARG A 53 -16.24 -8.53 5.57
C ARG A 53 -17.40 -7.57 5.80
N GLN A 54 -17.70 -6.69 4.85
CA GLN A 54 -18.80 -5.73 4.98
C GLN A 54 -20.16 -6.42 5.04
N ARG A 55 -20.40 -7.47 4.23
CA ARG A 55 -21.64 -8.25 4.31
C ARG A 55 -21.82 -8.94 5.65
N GLU A 56 -20.76 -9.52 6.21
CA GLU A 56 -20.83 -10.14 7.54
C GLU A 56 -21.16 -9.08 8.61
N TYR A 57 -20.50 -7.92 8.56
CA TYR A 57 -20.78 -6.80 9.46
C TYR A 57 -22.25 -6.32 9.36
N ASP A 58 -22.74 -6.07 8.15
CA ASP A 58 -24.11 -5.58 7.91
C ASP A 58 -25.18 -6.63 8.28
N SER A 59 -24.81 -7.92 8.32
CA SER A 59 -25.70 -9.02 8.71
C SER A 59 -25.82 -9.21 10.23
N GLU A 60 -24.90 -8.65 11.01
CA GLU A 60 -24.97 -8.69 12.46
C GLU A 60 -26.03 -7.72 12.97
N ASP A 61 -27.08 -8.24 13.61
CA ASP A 61 -28.04 -7.44 14.37
C ASP A 61 -27.32 -6.82 15.59
N HIS A 62 -26.77 -5.61 15.41
CA HIS A 62 -26.03 -4.87 16.44
C HIS A 62 -26.92 -4.39 17.63
N SER A 63 -28.08 -4.99 17.86
CA SER A 63 -29.00 -4.66 18.96
C SER A 63 -28.58 -5.22 20.34
N ILE A 64 -27.45 -5.94 20.45
CA ILE A 64 -27.00 -6.50 21.74
C ILE A 64 -26.29 -5.42 22.57
N SER A 65 -26.99 -4.91 23.59
CA SER A 65 -26.45 -4.01 24.62
C SER A 65 -25.17 -4.57 25.25
N THR A 66 -24.09 -3.82 25.15
CA THR A 66 -22.74 -4.14 25.66
C THR A 66 -22.56 -3.86 27.15
N SER A 67 -23.62 -3.50 27.88
CA SER A 67 -23.51 -3.08 29.29
C SER A 67 -23.12 -4.20 30.24
N ASP A 68 -23.40 -5.47 29.88
CA ASP A 68 -23.25 -6.60 30.78
C ASP A 68 -22.22 -7.60 30.22
N ILE A 69 -21.33 -8.09 31.09
CA ILE A 69 -20.24 -9.04 30.77
C ILE A 69 -20.76 -10.27 30.01
N GLU A 70 -22.01 -10.67 30.29
CA GLU A 70 -22.68 -11.81 29.67
C GLU A 70 -23.07 -11.54 28.19
N GLY A 71 -23.38 -10.27 27.85
CA GLY A 71 -23.58 -9.81 26.48
C GLY A 71 -22.28 -9.87 25.68
N ILE A 72 -21.16 -9.41 26.26
CA ILE A 72 -19.82 -9.50 25.65
C ILE A 72 -19.43 -10.96 25.40
N LEU A 73 -19.67 -11.84 26.37
CA LEU A 73 -19.31 -13.26 26.26
C LEU A 73 -20.16 -14.00 25.23
N LYS A 74 -21.41 -13.57 25.02
CA LYS A 74 -22.31 -14.10 23.99
C LYS A 74 -21.92 -13.63 22.59
N ILE A 75 -21.50 -12.37 22.45
CA ILE A 75 -20.92 -11.81 21.22
C ILE A 75 -19.65 -12.59 20.83
N LEU A 76 -18.72 -12.81 21.77
CA LEU A 76 -17.48 -13.55 21.52
C LEU A 76 -17.69 -15.02 21.12
N LYS A 77 -18.85 -15.60 21.45
CA LYS A 77 -19.21 -16.99 21.17
C LYS A 77 -20.16 -17.17 19.99
N SER A 78 -20.67 -16.10 19.38
CA SER A 78 -21.53 -16.25 18.21
C SER A 78 -20.69 -16.72 17.00
N ASP A 79 -21.27 -17.62 16.21
CA ASP A 79 -20.64 -18.11 14.97
C ASP A 79 -20.42 -16.99 13.95
N ASP A 80 -21.19 -15.90 14.03
CA ASP A 80 -21.09 -14.76 13.13
C ASP A 80 -19.85 -13.88 13.43
N ASN A 81 -19.55 -13.63 14.72
CA ASN A 81 -18.29 -12.99 15.11
C ASN A 81 -17.07 -13.82 14.72
N LYS A 82 -17.22 -15.15 14.65
CA LYS A 82 -16.16 -16.05 14.21
C LYS A 82 -15.89 -15.85 12.71
N LYS A 83 -16.92 -15.77 11.86
CA LYS A 83 -16.75 -15.52 10.41
C LYS A 83 -16.13 -14.15 10.14
N PHE A 84 -16.58 -13.11 10.84
CA PHE A 84 -16.02 -11.77 10.73
C PHE A 84 -14.51 -11.75 11.09
N ARG A 85 -14.13 -12.40 12.19
CA ARG A 85 -12.71 -12.53 12.57
C ARG A 85 -11.90 -13.38 11.59
N GLU A 86 -12.49 -14.44 11.05
CA GLU A 86 -11.84 -15.28 10.05
C GLU A 86 -11.55 -14.51 8.76
N ILE A 87 -12.45 -13.62 8.32
CA ILE A 87 -12.21 -12.80 7.12
C ILE A 87 -11.20 -11.68 7.39
N GLU A 88 -11.22 -11.04 8.56
CA GLU A 88 -10.16 -10.08 8.94
C GLU A 88 -8.80 -10.75 8.99
N LYS A 89 -8.71 -11.97 9.55
CA LYS A 89 -7.48 -12.75 9.55
C LYS A 89 -7.02 -13.08 8.13
N LYS A 90 -7.91 -13.53 7.23
CA LYS A 90 -7.56 -13.83 5.83
C LYS A 90 -7.01 -12.60 5.11
N MET A 91 -7.63 -11.44 5.33
CA MET A 91 -7.18 -10.17 4.76
C MET A 91 -5.81 -9.75 5.32
N PHE A 92 -5.60 -9.90 6.63
CA PHE A 92 -4.30 -9.66 7.26
C PHE A 92 -3.22 -10.60 6.74
N ASP A 93 -3.47 -11.91 6.71
CA ASP A 93 -2.53 -12.91 6.18
C ASP A 93 -2.16 -12.59 4.72
N TYR A 94 -3.14 -12.19 3.90
CA TYR A 94 -2.91 -11.77 2.52
C TYR A 94 -2.00 -10.53 2.44
N LEU A 95 -2.33 -9.45 3.16
CA LEU A 95 -1.53 -8.21 3.15
C LEU A 95 -0.11 -8.44 3.69
N MET A 96 0.05 -9.33 4.67
CA MET A 96 1.37 -9.72 5.19
C MET A 96 2.18 -10.60 4.21
N SER A 97 1.52 -11.25 3.25
CA SER A 97 2.20 -12.01 2.19
C SER A 97 2.73 -11.12 1.05
N LEU A 98 2.23 -9.89 0.95
CA LEU A 98 2.67 -8.90 -0.04
C LEU A 98 3.97 -8.22 0.39
N THR A 99 4.61 -7.51 -0.55
CA THR A 99 5.72 -6.62 -0.21
C THR A 99 5.21 -5.38 0.52
N PHE A 100 6.07 -4.71 1.31
CA PHE A 100 5.64 -3.49 1.98
C PHE A 100 5.25 -2.39 0.98
N ASP A 101 5.92 -2.30 -0.17
CA ASP A 101 5.58 -1.33 -1.21
C ASP A 101 4.22 -1.63 -1.87
N ASP A 102 3.83 -2.90 -1.97
CA ASP A 102 2.49 -3.29 -2.40
C ASP A 102 1.41 -2.86 -1.38
N VAL A 103 1.68 -3.02 -0.08
CA VAL A 103 0.77 -2.58 0.98
C VAL A 103 0.60 -1.06 0.95
N LYS A 104 1.69 -0.30 0.82
CA LYS A 104 1.63 1.17 0.68
C LYS A 104 0.86 1.58 -0.57
N PHE A 105 1.04 0.85 -1.68
CA PHE A 105 0.29 1.10 -2.90
C PHE A 105 -1.22 0.91 -2.67
N ILE A 106 -1.64 -0.20 -2.07
CA ILE A 106 -3.06 -0.47 -1.75
C ILE A 106 -3.62 0.65 -0.88
N GLN A 107 -2.90 1.02 0.18
CA GLN A 107 -3.32 2.07 1.11
C GLN A 107 -3.41 3.45 0.43
N THR A 108 -2.49 3.75 -0.48
CA THR A 108 -2.52 5.00 -1.25
C THR A 108 -3.76 5.06 -2.13
N VAL A 109 -4.04 3.98 -2.89
CA VAL A 109 -5.25 3.89 -3.73
C VAL A 109 -6.52 4.02 -2.89
N MET A 110 -6.56 3.37 -1.72
CA MET A 110 -7.66 3.51 -0.77
C MET A 110 -7.88 4.97 -0.34
N TYR A 111 -6.83 5.69 0.05
CA TYR A 111 -6.96 7.10 0.42
C TYR A 111 -7.28 8.01 -0.76
N ILE A 112 -6.86 7.67 -1.99
CA ILE A 112 -7.29 8.37 -3.20
C ILE A 112 -8.81 8.24 -3.36
N GLY A 113 -9.38 7.04 -3.27
CA GLY A 113 -10.84 6.89 -3.42
C GLY A 113 -11.68 7.31 -2.21
N ARG A 114 -11.04 7.51 -1.06
CA ARG A 114 -11.68 8.07 0.14
C ARG A 114 -11.84 9.59 0.06
N ASP A 115 -10.81 10.27 -0.42
CA ASP A 115 -10.77 11.73 -0.40
C ASP A 115 -11.43 12.27 -1.67
N GLU A 116 -12.44 13.14 -1.54
CA GLU A 116 -13.30 13.53 -2.66
C GLU A 116 -12.81 14.77 -3.43
N SER A 117 -11.72 15.40 -2.98
CA SER A 117 -11.23 16.67 -3.54
C SER A 117 -9.82 16.52 -4.12
N PHE A 118 -9.73 16.48 -5.44
CA PHE A 118 -8.49 16.59 -6.19
C PHE A 118 -8.66 17.61 -7.31
N ASP A 119 -7.57 18.26 -7.71
CA ASP A 119 -7.60 19.15 -8.87
C ASP A 119 -7.94 18.34 -10.14
N GLU A 120 -8.81 18.88 -10.98
CA GLU A 120 -9.25 18.18 -12.19
C GLU A 120 -8.09 17.95 -13.17
N ASP A 121 -7.11 18.87 -13.18
CA ASP A 121 -5.98 18.89 -14.13
C ASP A 121 -4.73 18.11 -13.67
N ILE A 122 -4.76 17.44 -12.50
CA ILE A 122 -3.61 16.64 -12.03
C ILE A 122 -3.53 15.30 -12.77
N SER A 123 -2.32 14.87 -13.16
CA SER A 123 -2.10 13.55 -13.77
C SER A 123 -2.27 12.41 -12.76
N ALA A 124 -2.44 11.17 -13.24
CA ALA A 124 -2.53 10.00 -12.36
C ALA A 124 -1.27 9.80 -11.50
N GLU A 125 -0.09 10.04 -12.07
CA GLU A 125 1.19 9.93 -11.36
C GLU A 125 1.31 10.98 -10.28
N GLN A 126 0.99 12.24 -10.60
CA GLN A 126 1.02 13.34 -9.63
C GLN A 126 0.01 13.11 -8.50
N LEU A 127 -1.21 12.67 -8.82
CA LEU A 127 -2.23 12.31 -7.83
C LEU A 127 -1.73 11.23 -6.86
N TYR A 128 -1.10 10.20 -7.41
CA TYR A 128 -0.54 9.12 -6.61
C TYR A 128 0.62 9.60 -5.74
N ASP A 129 1.57 10.32 -6.32
CA ASP A 129 2.77 10.79 -5.62
C ASP A 129 2.40 11.77 -4.50
N GLU A 130 1.48 12.71 -4.75
CA GLU A 130 0.98 13.62 -3.71
C GLU A 130 0.35 12.86 -2.56
N LYS A 131 -0.51 11.88 -2.86
CA LYS A 131 -1.14 11.08 -1.81
C LYS A 131 -0.10 10.23 -1.08
N PHE A 132 0.76 9.52 -1.79
CA PHE A 132 1.80 8.66 -1.23
C PHE A 132 2.73 9.44 -0.30
N ASN A 133 3.15 10.64 -0.71
CA ASN A 133 4.05 11.48 0.08
C ASN A 133 3.35 12.16 1.27
N SER A 134 2.02 12.29 1.24
CA SER A 134 1.24 12.81 2.37
C SER A 134 1.12 11.81 3.53
N LEU A 135 1.36 10.52 3.28
CA LEU A 135 1.21 9.44 4.25
C LEU A 135 2.52 9.22 5.03
N SER A 136 2.39 9.02 6.35
CA SER A 136 3.52 8.72 7.23
C SER A 136 3.63 7.22 7.48
N TRP A 137 4.54 6.57 6.77
CA TRP A 137 4.68 5.11 6.80
C TRP A 137 5.34 4.59 8.08
N GLN A 138 4.72 3.56 8.67
CA GLN A 138 5.26 2.84 9.84
C GLN A 138 5.74 1.44 9.43
N SER A 139 5.22 0.38 10.05
CA SER A 139 5.52 -1.01 9.69
C SER A 139 4.41 -1.60 8.82
N GLN A 140 4.74 -2.61 8.02
CA GLN A 140 3.76 -3.32 7.19
C GLN A 140 2.58 -3.87 8.00
N GLU A 141 2.83 -4.37 9.21
CA GLU A 141 1.80 -4.85 10.13
C GLU A 141 0.83 -3.73 10.53
N ILE A 142 1.35 -2.56 10.91
CA ILE A 142 0.52 -1.42 11.29
C ILE A 142 -0.30 -0.95 10.09
N GLU A 143 0.33 -0.77 8.92
CA GLU A 143 -0.39 -0.33 7.73
C GLU A 143 -1.45 -1.34 7.28
N SER A 144 -1.17 -2.64 7.39
CA SER A 144 -2.13 -3.69 7.06
C SER A 144 -3.37 -3.62 7.97
N ASN A 145 -3.17 -3.45 9.27
CA ASN A 145 -4.28 -3.24 10.21
C ASN A 145 -5.06 -1.96 9.87
N MET A 146 -4.37 -0.87 9.56
CA MET A 146 -5.01 0.39 9.17
C MET A 146 -5.88 0.26 7.91
N ILE A 147 -5.49 -0.57 6.94
CA ILE A 147 -6.31 -0.90 5.76
C ILE A 147 -7.54 -1.69 6.19
N ILE A 148 -7.35 -2.78 6.94
CA ILE A 148 -8.41 -3.71 7.37
C ILE A 148 -9.50 -2.99 8.16
N GLU A 149 -9.12 -2.07 9.04
CA GLU A 149 -10.04 -1.31 9.89
C GLU A 149 -10.95 -0.36 9.11
N LYS A 150 -10.67 -0.05 7.83
CA LYS A 150 -11.50 0.87 7.06
C LYS A 150 -12.83 0.27 6.65
N MET A 151 -13.85 1.11 6.66
CA MET A 151 -15.17 0.86 6.11
C MET A 151 -15.73 2.14 5.45
N PRO A 152 -16.33 2.06 4.25
CA PRO A 152 -16.42 0.90 3.34
C PRO A 152 -15.14 0.73 2.49
N LEU A 153 -14.24 -0.18 2.87
CA LEU A 153 -12.93 -0.36 2.20
C LEU A 153 -13.04 -0.71 0.71
N ALA A 154 -13.97 -1.59 0.33
CA ALA A 154 -14.18 -1.98 -1.06
C ALA A 154 -14.52 -0.77 -1.95
N ASP A 155 -15.39 0.12 -1.45
CA ASP A 155 -15.80 1.33 -2.17
C ASP A 155 -14.64 2.31 -2.34
N TYR A 156 -13.83 2.51 -1.29
CA TYR A 156 -12.65 3.36 -1.37
C TYR A 156 -11.66 2.84 -2.42
N LEU A 157 -11.40 1.53 -2.45
CA LEU A 157 -10.48 0.96 -3.44
C LEU A 157 -11.01 1.08 -4.88
N ARG A 158 -12.31 0.83 -5.09
CA ARG A 158 -12.95 0.97 -6.41
C ARG A 158 -12.88 2.39 -6.94
N ARG A 159 -13.27 3.37 -6.11
CA ARG A 159 -13.19 4.79 -6.48
C ARG A 159 -11.75 5.20 -6.76
N GLY A 160 -10.79 4.72 -5.96
CA GLY A 160 -9.37 4.99 -6.19
C GLY A 160 -8.88 4.46 -7.53
N ILE A 161 -9.27 3.24 -7.90
CA ILE A 161 -8.98 2.65 -9.21
C ILE A 161 -9.59 3.50 -10.33
N GLU A 162 -10.86 3.90 -10.21
CA GLU A 162 -11.56 4.70 -11.21
C GLU A 162 -10.89 6.06 -11.43
N LEU A 163 -10.54 6.75 -10.34
CA LEU A 163 -9.85 8.05 -10.39
C LEU A 163 -8.47 7.97 -11.03
N ILE A 164 -7.71 6.93 -10.71
CA ILE A 164 -6.41 6.72 -11.34
C ILE A 164 -6.58 6.42 -12.83
N LYS A 165 -7.52 5.53 -13.19
CA LYS A 165 -7.78 5.18 -14.60
C LYS A 165 -8.22 6.38 -15.43
N SER A 166 -9.10 7.24 -14.90
CA SER A 166 -9.59 8.40 -15.63
C SER A 166 -8.48 9.41 -15.95
N LYS A 167 -7.48 9.54 -15.07
CA LYS A 167 -6.34 10.45 -15.20
C LYS A 167 -5.11 9.85 -15.89
N GLN A 168 -5.07 8.53 -16.11
CA GLN A 168 -3.94 7.85 -16.76
C GLN A 168 -3.95 7.99 -18.29
N PHE A 169 -5.10 8.34 -18.87
CA PHE A 169 -5.30 8.47 -20.32
C PHE A 169 -5.69 9.90 -20.76
N GLN A 170 -5.55 10.88 -19.88
CA GLN A 170 -5.65 12.30 -20.19
C GLN A 170 -4.29 12.82 -20.67
#